data_AF-A0A348TRU7-F1
#
_entry.id   AF-A0A348TRU7-F1
#
_cell.length_a   1.000
_cell.length_b   1.000
_cell.length_c   1.000
_cell.angle_alpha   90.00
_cell.angle_beta   90.00
_cell.angle_gamma   90.00
#
_symmetry.space_group_name_H-M   'P 1'
#
loop_
_entity.id
_entity.type
_entity.pdbx_description
1 polymer ?
#
loop_
_entity_poly.entity_id
_entity_poly.type
_entity_poly.pdbx_seq_one_letter_code
_entity_poly.pdbx_strand_id
1 'polypeptide(L)'
;MARYFAGKEGLTGSQHPTNLVHRDDVLKVIAHLIEKEFKKELYNVCCLEHPTRKELYTYDCKRMHWPLPVFVQDKEVGKTVCSKKINQEVEFTYLNPLDFKYNN
;
A
#
# COMPACT_ATOMS: atom_id res chain seq x y z
N MET A 1 9.36 0.33 4.42
CA MET A 1 9.14 -1.09 4.04
C MET A 1 10.24 -1.60 3.12
N ALA A 2 10.51 -0.94 1.99
CA ALA A 2 11.52 -1.38 1.01
C ALA A 2 12.94 -1.52 1.58
N ARG A 3 13.32 -0.75 2.60
CA ARG A 3 14.62 -0.86 3.29
C ARG A 3 14.97 -2.29 3.71
N TYR A 4 13.99 -3.06 4.16
CA TYR A 4 14.20 -4.44 4.61
C TYR A 4 14.52 -5.42 3.46
N PHE A 5 14.16 -5.05 2.23
CA PHE A 5 14.31 -5.87 1.02
C PHE A 5 15.41 -5.37 0.09
N ALA A 6 15.99 -4.20 0.37
CA ALA A 6 17.10 -3.65 -0.40
C ALA A 6 18.26 -4.65 -0.50
N GLY A 7 18.74 -4.86 -1.73
CA GLY A 7 19.84 -5.78 -2.05
C GLY A 7 19.55 -7.27 -1.82
N LYS A 8 18.32 -7.66 -1.46
CA LYS A 8 17.98 -9.09 -1.34
C LYS A 8 17.74 -9.71 -2.70
N GLU A 9 18.20 -10.94 -2.84
CA GLU A 9 17.97 -11.78 -4.02
C GLU A 9 16.96 -12.88 -3.71
N GLY A 10 16.46 -13.54 -4.75
CA GLY A 10 15.56 -14.69 -4.60
C GLY A 10 14.16 -14.31 -4.09
N LEU A 11 13.75 -13.04 -4.17
CA LEU A 11 12.45 -12.61 -3.64
C LEU A 11 11.31 -13.18 -4.48
N THR A 12 10.29 -13.73 -3.81
CA THR A 12 9.05 -14.19 -4.42
C THR A 12 7.94 -13.13 -4.31
N GLY A 13 6.87 -13.34 -5.08
CA GLY A 13 5.68 -12.49 -5.12
C GLY A 13 5.91 -11.16 -5.84
N SER A 14 6.85 -11.10 -6.79
CA SER A 14 7.04 -9.98 -7.71
C SER A 14 5.74 -9.38 -8.26
N GLN A 15 4.77 -10.22 -8.66
CA GLN A 15 3.49 -9.80 -9.26
C GLN A 15 2.37 -9.64 -8.23
N HIS A 16 2.62 -9.90 -6.94
CA HIS A 16 1.57 -9.77 -5.95
C HIS A 16 1.27 -8.27 -5.73
N PRO A 17 -0.01 -7.86 -5.76
CA PRO A 17 -0.39 -6.49 -5.45
C PRO A 17 -0.04 -6.17 -3.99
N THR A 18 0.33 -4.92 -3.76
CA THR A 18 0.47 -4.38 -2.40
C THR A 18 -0.82 -3.66 -2.02
N ASN A 19 -1.39 -4.06 -0.87
CA ASN A 19 -2.58 -3.44 -0.31
C ASN A 19 -2.12 -2.55 0.86
N LEU A 20 -1.77 -1.31 0.57
CA LEU A 20 -1.24 -0.36 1.55
C LEU A 20 -2.20 0.81 1.75
N VAL A 21 -2.06 1.49 2.88
CA VAL A 21 -2.74 2.75 3.19
C VAL A 21 -1.76 3.67 3.90
N HIS A 22 -1.85 4.97 3.62
CA HIS A 22 -1.06 5.96 4.35
C HIS A 22 -1.66 6.21 5.75
N ARG A 23 -0.81 6.47 6.73
CA ARG A 23 -1.23 6.77 8.11
C ARG A 23 -2.28 7.87 8.17
N ASP A 24 -2.06 8.95 7.44
CA ASP A 24 -2.96 10.11 7.49
C ASP A 24 -4.36 9.80 6.94
N ASP A 25 -4.46 8.91 5.95
CA ASP A 25 -5.76 8.45 5.43
C ASP A 25 -6.46 7.51 6.43
N VAL A 26 -5.70 6.68 7.16
CA VAL A 26 -6.25 5.89 8.29
C VAL A 26 -6.83 6.81 9.36
N LEU A 27 -6.13 7.91 9.70
CA LEU A 27 -6.62 8.86 10.69
C LEU A 27 -7.91 9.55 10.24
N LYS A 28 -8.00 9.95 8.96
CA LYS A 28 -9.24 10.50 8.38
C LYS A 28 -10.41 9.51 8.49
N VAL A 29 -10.17 8.24 8.17
CA VAL A 29 -11.19 7.20 8.28
C VAL A 29 -11.64 7.00 9.73
N ILE A 30 -10.71 6.92 10.69
CA ILE A 30 -11.05 6.76 12.11
C ILE A 30 -11.87 7.96 12.61
N ALA A 31 -11.46 9.18 12.28
CA ALA A 31 -12.19 10.39 12.67
C ALA A 31 -13.62 10.38 12.12
N HIS A 32 -13.78 10.09 10.82
CA HIS A 32 -15.09 9.96 10.17
C HIS A 32 -15.99 8.91 10.84
N LEU A 33 -15.43 7.75 11.21
CA LEU A 33 -16.20 6.68 11.85
C LEU A 33 -16.62 7.01 13.29
N ILE A 34 -15.82 7.80 14.03
CA ILE A 34 -16.17 8.29 15.37
C ILE A 34 -17.34 9.29 15.29
N GLU A 35 -17.32 10.17 14.28
CA GLU A 35 -18.38 11.19 14.08
C GLU A 35 -19.72 10.57 13.67
N LYS A 36 -19.71 9.45 12.93
CA LYS A 36 -20.91 8.89 12.32
C LYS A 36 -21.93 8.21 13.25
N GLU A 37 -21.71 8.25 14.57
CA GLU A 37 -22.29 7.32 15.56
C GLU A 37 -22.03 5.85 15.17
N PHE A 38 -21.41 5.07 16.06
CA PHE A 38 -20.90 3.73 15.74
C PHE A 38 -21.99 2.81 15.15
N LYS A 39 -21.97 2.62 13.83
CA LYS A 39 -22.68 1.54 13.14
C LYS A 39 -21.79 0.29 13.12
N LYS A 40 -22.38 -0.88 13.38
CA LYS A 40 -21.68 -2.17 13.26
C LYS A 40 -21.46 -2.50 11.78
N GLU A 41 -20.42 -1.93 11.20
CA GLU A 41 -20.08 -2.10 9.79
C GLU A 41 -18.60 -2.45 9.60
N LEU A 42 -18.30 -3.23 8.55
CA LEU A 42 -16.94 -3.59 8.17
C LEU A 42 -16.46 -2.72 7.01
N TYR A 43 -15.21 -2.27 7.08
CA TYR A 43 -14.53 -1.48 6.05
C TYR A 43 -13.12 -2.02 5.78
N ASN A 44 -12.77 -2.17 4.50
CA ASN A 44 -11.38 -2.33 4.08
C ASN A 44 -10.80 -0.94 3.81
N VAL A 45 -9.60 -0.68 4.30
CA VAL A 45 -8.95 0.63 4.22
C VAL A 45 -7.59 0.46 3.52
N CYS A 46 -7.57 0.72 2.22
CA CYS A 46 -6.38 0.69 1.35
C CYS A 46 -6.51 1.72 0.21
N CYS A 47 -5.35 2.14 -0.31
CA CYS A 47 -5.22 2.97 -1.50
C CYS A 47 -5.98 2.37 -2.70
N LEU A 48 -6.41 3.23 -3.63
CA LEU A 48 -7.11 2.80 -4.85
C LEU A 48 -6.20 2.07 -5.83
N GLU A 49 -4.92 2.45 -5.86
CA GLU A 49 -3.92 1.80 -6.68
C GLU A 49 -3.16 0.75 -5.89
N HIS A 50 -2.81 -0.33 -6.59
CA HIS A 50 -2.21 -1.53 -6.01
C HIS A 50 -0.95 -1.91 -6.79
N PRO A 51 0.14 -1.11 -6.67
CA PRO A 51 1.39 -1.47 -7.31
C PRO A 51 1.85 -2.84 -6.82
N THR A 52 2.47 -3.59 -7.71
CA THR A 52 3.06 -4.88 -7.37
C THR A 52 4.20 -4.70 -6.37
N ARG A 53 4.54 -5.77 -5.63
CA ARG A 53 5.70 -5.76 -4.73
C ARG A 53 6.99 -5.37 -5.46
N LYS A 54 7.18 -5.87 -6.68
CA LYS A 54 8.35 -5.52 -7.49
C LYS A 54 8.38 -4.03 -7.80
N GLU A 55 7.27 -3.45 -8.26
CA GLU A 55 7.17 -2.01 -8.55
C GLU A 55 7.45 -1.18 -7.30
N LEU A 56 6.76 -1.46 -6.19
CA LEU A 56 6.91 -0.71 -4.95
C LEU A 56 8.35 -0.74 -4.43
N TYR A 57 8.93 -1.94 -4.30
CA TYR A 57 10.27 -2.06 -3.69
C TYR A 57 11.34 -1.48 -4.61
N THR A 58 11.20 -1.68 -5.93
CA THR A 58 12.13 -1.10 -6.91
C THR A 58 12.04 0.42 -6.89
N TYR A 59 10.82 0.99 -6.87
CA TYR A 59 10.60 2.43 -6.83
C TYR A 59 11.22 3.05 -5.57
N ASP A 60 10.93 2.49 -4.40
CA ASP A 60 11.47 2.98 -3.13
C ASP A 60 12.99 2.86 -3.05
N CYS A 61 13.57 1.72 -3.46
CA CYS A 61 15.02 1.54 -3.44
C CYS A 61 15.72 2.53 -4.40
N LYS A 62 15.15 2.78 -5.59
CA LYS A 62 15.66 3.81 -6.50
C LYS A 62 15.61 5.19 -5.88
N ARG A 63 14.46 5.58 -5.32
CA ARG A 63 14.25 6.89 -4.68
C ARG A 63 15.24 7.14 -3.53
N MET A 64 15.59 6.09 -2.80
CA MET A 64 16.50 6.15 -1.65
C MET A 64 17.97 5.83 -1.98
N HIS A 65 18.32 5.61 -3.25
CA HIS A 65 19.66 5.20 -3.70
C HIS A 65 20.17 3.92 -2.99
N TRP A 66 19.27 2.97 -2.72
CA TRP A 66 19.60 1.67 -2.15
C TRP A 66 19.78 0.60 -3.23
N PRO A 67 20.53 -0.48 -2.94
CA PRO A 67 20.63 -1.62 -3.84
C PRO A 67 19.27 -2.20 -4.18
N LEU A 68 19.04 -2.48 -5.47
CA LEU A 68 17.76 -2.99 -5.94
C LEU A 68 17.55 -4.45 -5.51
N PRO A 69 16.32 -4.84 -5.15
CA PRO A 69 15.98 -6.24 -4.93
C PRO A 69 15.92 -7.02 -6.25
N VAL A 70 16.24 -8.31 -6.20
CA VAL A 70 16.06 -9.24 -7.32
C VAL A 70 14.96 -10.24 -6.99
N PHE A 71 13.99 -10.34 -7.91
CA PHE A 71 12.86 -11.25 -7.79
C PHE A 71 13.03 -12.45 -8.72
N VAL A 72 12.55 -13.61 -8.27
CA VAL A 72 12.34 -14.78 -9.13
C VAL A 72 11.00 -14.67 -9.85
N GLN A 73 10.84 -15.45 -10.92
CA GLN A 73 9.58 -15.53 -11.64
C GLN A 73 8.50 -16.16 -10.76
N ASP A 74 7.38 -15.46 -10.61
CA ASP A 74 6.23 -16.00 -9.90
C ASP A 74 5.39 -16.93 -10.76
N LYS A 75 4.75 -17.87 -10.08
CA LYS A 75 3.71 -18.74 -10.64
C LYS A 75 2.30 -18.30 -10.24
N GLU A 76 2.17 -17.43 -9.25
CA GLU A 76 0.90 -17.01 -8.68
C GLU A 76 0.80 -15.49 -8.58
N VAL A 77 -0.44 -15.00 -8.61
CA VAL A 77 -0.77 -13.58 -8.41
C VAL A 77 -1.55 -13.47 -7.11
N GLY A 78 -1.16 -12.52 -6.26
CA GLY A 78 -1.85 -12.24 -5.01
C GLY A 78 -3.22 -11.60 -5.20
N LYS A 79 -3.90 -11.28 -4.08
CA LYS A 79 -5.25 -10.70 -4.09
C LYS A 79 -5.21 -9.18 -3.91
N THR A 80 -6.01 -8.48 -4.71
CA THR A 80 -6.30 -7.06 -4.55
C THR A 80 -7.46 -6.86 -3.59
N VAL A 81 -7.29 -5.99 -2.59
CA VAL A 81 -8.33 -5.66 -1.61
C VAL A 81 -9.20 -4.53 -2.13
N CYS A 82 -10.52 -4.70 -2.10
CA CYS A 82 -11.48 -3.67 -2.49
C CYS A 82 -11.83 -2.76 -1.30
N SER A 83 -11.51 -1.47 -1.40
CA SER A 83 -11.81 -0.40 -0.41
C SER A 83 -12.95 0.53 -0.83
N LYS A 84 -13.68 0.23 -1.93
CA LYS A 84 -14.73 1.09 -2.51
C LYS A 84 -15.70 1.70 -1.48
N LYS A 85 -16.10 0.91 -0.49
CA LYS A 85 -17.06 1.35 0.54
C LYS A 85 -16.57 2.59 1.30
N ILE A 86 -15.34 2.58 1.79
CA ILE A 86 -14.82 3.74 2.55
C ILE A 86 -14.44 4.90 1.62
N ASN A 87 -13.99 4.62 0.40
CA ASN A 87 -13.62 5.67 -0.56
C ASN A 87 -14.81 6.49 -1.07
N GLN A 88 -16.03 5.98 -0.93
CA GLN A 88 -17.25 6.75 -1.20
C GLN A 88 -17.59 7.75 -0.08
N GLU A 89 -16.99 7.58 1.09
CA GLU A 89 -17.30 8.36 2.29
C GLU A 89 -16.17 9.29 2.70
N VAL A 90 -14.93 8.88 2.46
CA VAL A 90 -13.72 9.60 2.87
C VAL A 90 -12.79 9.75 1.68
N GLU A 91 -12.44 11.01 1.38
CA GLU A 91 -11.46 11.33 0.34
C GLU A 91 -10.03 11.06 0.83
N PHE A 92 -9.33 10.17 0.13
CA PHE A 92 -7.97 9.79 0.45
C PHE A 92 -6.99 10.79 -0.13
N THR A 93 -6.00 11.15 0.68
CA THR A 93 -4.87 12.01 0.30
C THR A 93 -3.92 11.25 -0.63
N TYR A 94 -3.72 9.95 -0.39
CA TYR A 94 -2.81 9.12 -1.16
C TYR A 94 -3.57 8.02 -1.89
N LEU A 95 -3.67 8.16 -3.21
CA LEU A 95 -4.33 7.19 -4.07
C LEU A 95 -3.41 6.04 -4.49
N ASN A 96 -2.10 6.31 -4.58
CA ASN A 96 -1.07 5.34 -4.90
C ASN A 96 -0.01 5.26 -3.78
N PRO A 97 0.33 4.05 -3.29
CA PRO A 97 1.40 3.85 -2.32
C PRO A 97 2.78 4.40 -2.73
N LEU A 98 3.07 4.53 -4.03
CA LEU A 98 4.31 5.13 -4.52
C LEU A 98 4.45 6.61 -4.14
N ASP A 99 3.32 7.30 -3.96
CA ASP A 99 3.29 8.74 -3.66
C ASP A 99 3.40 9.05 -2.16
N PHE A 100 3.51 8.02 -1.31
CA PHE A 100 3.65 8.23 0.14
C PHE A 100 4.85 9.13 0.43
N LYS A 101 4.57 10.25 1.10
CA LYS A 101 5.57 11.19 1.60
C LYS A 101 5.88 10.83 3.04
N TYR A 102 7.15 10.54 3.30
CA TYR A 102 7.64 10.34 4.66
C TYR A 102 8.34 11.63 5.08
N ASN A 103 7.81 12.30 6.10
CA ASN A 103 8.55 13.36 6.77
C ASN A 103 9.70 12.68 7.53
N ASN A 104 10.94 13.00 7.17
CA ASN A 104 12.13 12.62 7.92
C ASN A 104 12.25 13.43 9.20
#